data_AF-A0A348S296-F1
#
_entry.id   AF-A0A348S296-F1
#
_cell.length_a   1.000
_cell.length_b   1.000
_cell.length_c   1.000
_cell.angle_alpha   90.00
_cell.angle_beta   90.00
_cell.angle_gamma   90.00
#
_symmetry.space_group_name_H-M   'P 1'
#
loop_
_entity.id
_entity.type
_entity.pdbx_description
1 polymer ?
#
loop_
_entity_poly.entity_id
_entity_poly.type
_entity_poly.pdbx_seq_one_letter_code
_entity_poly.pdbx_strand_id
1 'polypeptide(L)'
;MASQTPTKRDGDSGLDAYRLSWLTANALLRDGYSWSGNERNVAYLNLPSMPMANVSGVAGLDLIDDARALALADWDGDGDLDIWMTQRTGPSARLLLNQSRNAHQSIQLRLRTNSGNRDAIGARVALHLGGDNRYQTARAGSGYLSQSSKWLHFGLGNYDGPLQVTVTWPNGEHERFDNFSSRGKYMLNQGTGKALRKAHRDVAVSLNVAELPCTEVTSQARIVPYSQIPFPRMVLNNKKGGRVVLGMPTSAPTLMLLWASWCNSCAVEMKLLATSQNEIKKSGLNIVAVSVDGLDQTKAASKDQTDRFLRRLKFPYASFSGDQSVIDQLEVLHRSLVDTHLPLPLPASVLLDRHGRIAAIYRGPVDVTTLLNDVQQLTRKDERPVSASIPFGGGD
;
A
#
# COMPACT_ATOMS: atom_id res chain seq x y z
N MET A 1 -21.71 -0.47 4.58
CA MET A 1 -22.45 -1.71 4.94
C MET A 1 -22.02 -2.14 6.33
N ALA A 2 -22.88 -2.08 7.34
CA ALA A 2 -22.56 -2.58 8.68
C ALA A 2 -23.31 -3.89 8.91
N SER A 3 -22.60 -5.01 8.77
CA SER A 3 -23.09 -6.30 9.23
C SER A 3 -22.94 -6.32 10.75
N GLN A 4 -24.02 -6.07 11.49
CA GLN A 4 -24.00 -6.19 12.94
C GLN A 4 -23.80 -7.65 13.32
N THR A 5 -22.87 -7.93 14.24
CA THR A 5 -22.67 -9.28 14.77
C THR A 5 -23.99 -9.77 15.36
N PRO A 6 -24.47 -10.97 14.99
CA PRO A 6 -25.71 -11.51 15.54
C PRO A 6 -25.63 -11.56 17.06
N THR A 7 -26.57 -10.91 17.74
CA THR A 7 -26.61 -10.82 19.21
C THR A 7 -27.36 -11.98 19.85
N LYS A 8 -28.09 -12.77 19.05
CA LYS A 8 -28.74 -14.01 19.45
C LYS A 8 -28.07 -15.18 18.76
N ARG A 9 -28.06 -16.35 19.41
CA ARG A 9 -27.90 -17.64 18.73
C ARG A 9 -29.17 -17.91 17.93
N ASP A 10 -29.43 -17.08 16.93
CA ASP A 10 -30.33 -17.49 15.87
C ASP A 10 -29.65 -18.70 15.23
N GLY A 11 -30.40 -19.80 15.01
CA GLY A 11 -29.84 -21.04 14.47
C GLY A 11 -29.01 -20.83 13.19
N ASP A 12 -28.33 -21.88 12.72
CA ASP A 12 -27.28 -21.84 11.68
C ASP A 12 -27.54 -20.86 10.51
N SER A 13 -28.79 -20.66 10.08
CA SER A 13 -29.18 -19.69 9.04
C SER A 13 -28.78 -18.23 9.30
N GLY A 14 -28.81 -17.74 10.55
CA GLY A 14 -28.46 -16.35 10.89
C GLY A 14 -26.96 -16.09 10.83
N LEU A 15 -26.17 -17.09 11.26
CA LEU A 15 -24.71 -17.09 11.17
C LEU A 15 -24.23 -17.19 9.72
N ASP A 16 -24.90 -18.00 8.90
CA ASP A 16 -24.54 -18.16 7.48
C ASP A 16 -24.82 -16.90 6.68
N ALA A 17 -25.96 -16.24 6.90
CA ALA A 17 -26.28 -14.97 6.26
C ALA A 17 -25.27 -13.86 6.66
N TYR A 18 -24.87 -13.82 7.94
CA TYR A 18 -23.83 -12.89 8.42
C TYR A 18 -22.48 -13.16 7.76
N ARG A 19 -22.05 -14.43 7.71
CA ARG A 19 -20.79 -14.85 7.06
C ARG A 19 -20.78 -14.50 5.59
N LEU A 20 -21.87 -14.80 4.87
CA LEU A 20 -22.01 -14.45 3.48
C LEU A 20 -21.93 -12.94 3.27
N SER A 21 -22.64 -12.16 4.10
CA SER A 21 -22.60 -10.68 4.04
C SER A 21 -21.17 -10.14 4.25
N TRP A 22 -20.44 -10.72 5.21
CA TRP A 22 -19.06 -10.36 5.48
C TRP A 22 -18.12 -10.73 4.32
N LEU A 23 -18.27 -11.94 3.75
CA LEU A 23 -17.51 -12.37 2.58
C LEU A 23 -17.78 -11.47 1.37
N THR A 24 -19.04 -11.13 1.10
CA THR A 24 -19.44 -10.24 0.00
C THR A 24 -18.88 -8.83 0.19
N ALA A 25 -18.97 -8.27 1.39
CA ALA A 25 -18.39 -6.96 1.68
C ALA A 25 -16.86 -6.97 1.44
N ASN A 26 -16.16 -8.00 1.92
CA ASN A 26 -14.71 -8.12 1.68
C ASN A 26 -14.36 -8.33 0.20
N ALA A 27 -15.16 -9.09 -0.54
CA ALA A 27 -14.97 -9.25 -1.98
C ALA A 27 -15.08 -7.89 -2.71
N LEU A 28 -16.12 -7.10 -2.43
CA LEU A 28 -16.29 -5.77 -3.02
C LEU A 28 -15.09 -4.86 -2.72
N LEU A 29 -14.54 -4.90 -1.50
CA LEU A 29 -13.36 -4.10 -1.16
C LEU A 29 -12.14 -4.50 -1.96
N ARG A 30 -11.91 -5.81 -2.10
CA ARG A 30 -10.82 -6.37 -2.92
C ARG A 30 -11.01 -6.10 -4.41
N ASP A 31 -12.25 -5.92 -4.85
CA ASP A 31 -12.59 -5.49 -6.21
C ASP A 31 -12.44 -3.95 -6.38
N GLY A 32 -12.07 -3.22 -5.33
CA GLY A 32 -11.80 -1.78 -5.37
C GLY A 32 -12.96 -0.88 -4.93
N TYR A 33 -14.11 -1.42 -4.54
CA TYR A 33 -15.28 -0.62 -4.15
C TYR A 33 -15.13 0.09 -2.79
N SER A 34 -15.53 1.36 -2.70
CA SER A 34 -15.48 2.18 -1.48
C SER A 34 -16.20 1.53 -0.30
N TRP A 35 -15.57 1.57 0.88
CA TRP A 35 -16.16 1.06 2.11
C TRP A 35 -17.27 1.98 2.64
N SER A 36 -17.13 3.30 2.41
CA SER A 36 -18.11 4.32 2.81
C SER A 36 -18.99 4.80 1.64
N GLY A 37 -19.08 4.04 0.54
CA GLY A 37 -19.97 4.40 -0.58
C GLY A 37 -19.66 5.76 -1.22
N ASN A 38 -18.38 6.17 -1.23
CA ASN A 38 -17.92 7.48 -1.69
C ASN A 38 -18.51 8.67 -0.89
N GLU A 39 -18.86 8.44 0.38
CA GLU A 39 -19.10 9.54 1.32
C GLU A 39 -17.88 10.46 1.36
N ARG A 40 -18.13 11.77 1.26
CA ARG A 40 -17.06 12.76 1.22
C ARG A 40 -16.49 13.00 2.62
N ASN A 41 -15.19 13.26 2.68
CA ASN A 41 -14.52 13.61 3.93
C ASN A 41 -15.11 14.89 4.54
N VAL A 42 -15.35 14.87 5.85
CA VAL A 42 -15.99 15.98 6.55
C VAL A 42 -15.08 16.59 7.61
N ALA A 43 -14.99 17.91 7.62
CA ALA A 43 -14.29 18.71 8.62
C ALA A 43 -15.26 19.70 9.26
N TYR A 44 -15.29 19.72 10.60
CA TYR A 44 -16.11 20.62 11.38
C TYR A 44 -15.26 21.61 12.15
N LEU A 45 -15.61 22.89 12.07
CA LEU A 45 -15.02 23.95 12.87
C LEU A 45 -15.92 24.26 14.06
N ASN A 46 -15.35 24.26 15.26
CA ASN A 46 -16.08 24.69 16.45
C ASN A 46 -16.13 26.23 16.49
N LEU A 47 -17.32 26.83 16.47
CA LEU A 47 -17.52 28.26 16.55
C LEU A 47 -18.17 28.65 17.89
N PRO A 48 -17.89 29.84 18.44
CA PRO A 48 -18.50 30.29 19.69
C PRO A 48 -20.04 30.33 19.67
N SER A 49 -20.62 30.66 18.52
CA SER A 49 -22.07 30.86 18.34
C SER A 49 -22.80 29.67 17.71
N MET A 50 -22.08 28.74 17.09
CA MET A 50 -22.63 27.54 16.47
C MET A 50 -21.66 26.39 16.65
N PRO A 51 -21.97 25.41 17.52
CA PRO A 51 -21.11 24.25 17.66
C PRO A 51 -21.14 23.46 16.34
N MET A 52 -19.96 23.27 15.74
CA MET A 52 -19.70 22.40 14.58
C MET A 52 -20.24 22.88 13.22
N ALA A 53 -19.67 23.96 12.67
CA ALA A 53 -19.88 24.34 11.28
C ALA A 53 -19.14 23.38 10.32
N ASN A 54 -19.80 22.83 9.31
CA ASN A 54 -19.13 22.06 8.26
C ASN A 54 -18.32 23.01 7.37
N VAL A 55 -16.99 22.85 7.37
CA VAL A 55 -16.03 23.67 6.62
C VAL A 55 -15.26 22.87 5.57
N SER A 56 -15.68 21.65 5.27
CA SER A 56 -14.94 20.68 4.43
C SER A 56 -14.54 21.26 3.08
N GLY A 57 -15.47 21.92 2.39
CA GLY A 57 -15.21 22.50 1.07
C GLY A 57 -14.20 23.65 1.12
N VAL A 58 -14.39 24.60 2.04
CA VAL A 58 -13.51 25.78 2.16
C VAL A 58 -12.13 25.43 2.72
N ALA A 59 -12.01 24.34 3.49
CA ALA A 59 -10.74 23.83 4.01
C ALA A 59 -10.01 22.91 3.01
N GLY A 60 -10.59 22.64 1.83
CA GLY A 60 -10.01 21.69 0.86
C GLY A 60 -10.06 20.22 1.30
N LEU A 61 -10.88 19.90 2.29
CA LEU A 61 -11.04 18.57 2.87
C LEU A 61 -12.23 17.79 2.33
N ASP A 62 -13.08 18.40 1.49
CA ASP A 62 -14.24 17.76 0.84
C ASP A 62 -13.82 16.81 -0.30
N LEU A 63 -13.16 15.71 0.08
CA LEU A 63 -12.59 14.72 -0.82
C LEU A 63 -13.54 13.53 -0.97
N ILE A 64 -13.74 13.05 -2.21
CA ILE A 64 -14.54 11.86 -2.51
C ILE A 64 -13.80 10.54 -2.23
N ASP A 65 -12.48 10.63 -2.01
CA ASP A 65 -11.63 9.50 -1.70
C ASP A 65 -11.96 8.88 -0.34
N ASP A 66 -11.92 7.54 -0.27
CA ASP A 66 -12.21 6.77 0.92
C ASP A 66 -11.04 6.84 1.93
N ALA A 67 -10.96 7.94 2.68
CA ALA A 67 -9.91 8.16 3.68
C ALA A 67 -10.10 7.25 4.90
N ARG A 68 -9.00 6.64 5.36
CA ARG A 68 -9.03 5.66 6.46
C ARG A 68 -8.17 6.05 7.63
N ALA A 69 -7.05 6.73 7.39
CA ALA A 69 -6.17 7.18 8.47
C ALA A 69 -5.83 8.66 8.29
N LEU A 70 -5.65 9.37 9.41
CA LEU A 70 -5.26 10.78 9.43
C LEU A 70 -4.23 11.00 10.54
N ALA A 71 -3.13 11.65 10.20
CA ALA A 71 -2.08 12.03 11.13
C ALA A 71 -1.77 13.52 10.99
N LEU A 72 -1.66 14.20 12.14
CA LEU A 72 -1.34 15.62 12.21
C LEU A 72 0.15 15.80 12.54
N ALA A 73 0.82 16.69 11.82
CA ALA A 73 2.19 17.10 12.11
C ALA A 73 2.43 18.47 11.50
N ASP A 74 3.22 19.31 12.16
CA ASP A 74 3.86 20.47 11.55
C ASP A 74 5.05 19.95 10.72
N TRP A 75 4.77 19.63 9.46
CA TRP A 75 5.63 18.88 8.56
C TRP A 75 6.72 19.76 7.94
N ASP A 76 6.34 20.94 7.46
CA ASP A 76 7.28 21.90 6.85
C ASP A 76 8.02 22.76 7.89
N GLY A 77 7.51 22.80 9.12
CA GLY A 77 8.16 23.40 10.28
C GLY A 77 7.63 24.77 10.66
N ASP A 78 6.66 25.34 9.92
CA ASP A 78 6.23 26.74 10.00
C ASP A 78 5.38 27.09 11.24
N GLY A 79 4.97 26.07 12.00
CA GLY A 79 4.26 26.21 13.27
C GLY A 79 2.76 25.94 13.21
N ASP A 80 2.18 25.78 12.01
CA ASP A 80 0.82 25.28 11.86
C ASP A 80 0.79 23.74 11.78
N LEU A 81 -0.40 23.14 11.66
CA LEU A 81 -0.53 21.69 11.56
C LEU A 81 -0.93 21.31 10.14
N ASP A 82 -0.12 20.45 9.54
CA ASP A 82 -0.41 19.75 8.30
C ASP A 82 -1.09 18.42 8.54
N ILE A 83 -1.66 17.88 7.46
CA ILE A 83 -2.44 16.66 7.49
C ILE A 83 -1.83 15.63 6.54
N TRP A 84 -1.41 14.51 7.09
CA TRP A 84 -1.19 13.28 6.34
C TRP A 84 -2.45 12.43 6.36
N MET A 85 -2.87 11.92 5.21
CA MET A 85 -3.98 10.99 5.10
C MET A 85 -3.61 9.78 4.25
N THR A 86 -4.17 8.62 4.61
CA THR A 86 -4.17 7.45 3.73
C THR A 86 -5.57 7.20 3.22
N GLN A 87 -5.65 6.79 1.96
CA GLN A 87 -6.91 6.60 1.25
C GLN A 87 -6.94 5.23 0.60
N ARG A 88 -8.12 4.63 0.57
CA ARG A 88 -8.34 3.31 -0.04
C ARG A 88 -8.60 3.39 -1.54
N THR A 89 -9.35 4.41 -1.98
CA THR A 89 -9.76 4.60 -3.39
C THR A 89 -9.05 5.74 -4.10
N GLY A 90 -8.14 6.43 -3.41
CA GLY A 90 -7.37 7.55 -3.93
C GLY A 90 -5.87 7.25 -3.90
N PRO A 91 -4.99 8.27 -4.03
CA PRO A 91 -3.58 8.07 -3.79
C PRO A 91 -3.37 7.50 -2.37
N SER A 92 -2.53 6.47 -2.26
CA SER A 92 -2.33 5.71 -1.02
C SER A 92 -1.91 6.58 0.17
N ALA A 93 -1.19 7.67 -0.09
CA ALA A 93 -0.90 8.74 0.85
C ALA A 93 -1.14 10.11 0.21
N ARG A 94 -1.63 11.06 1.01
CA ARG A 94 -1.80 12.47 0.64
C ARG A 94 -1.29 13.35 1.79
N LEU A 95 -0.48 14.34 1.46
CA LEU A 95 -0.10 15.43 2.35
C LEU A 95 -0.92 16.66 1.96
N LEU A 96 -1.57 17.29 2.95
CA LEU A 96 -2.18 18.59 2.82
C LEU A 96 -1.39 19.54 3.70
N LEU A 97 -0.70 20.48 3.05
CA LEU A 97 -0.02 21.57 3.75
C LEU A 97 -1.06 22.60 4.15
N ASN A 98 -1.06 22.99 5.42
CA ASN A 98 -1.91 24.08 5.85
C ASN A 98 -1.26 25.39 5.38
N GLN A 99 -2.06 26.21 4.70
CA GLN A 99 -1.65 27.50 4.13
C GLN A 99 -2.63 28.58 4.55
N SER A 100 -3.31 28.36 5.68
CA SER A 100 -4.25 29.33 6.22
C SER A 100 -3.50 30.61 6.59
N ARG A 101 -3.94 31.74 6.05
CA ARG A 101 -3.35 33.05 6.33
C ARG A 101 -3.84 33.59 7.68
N ASN A 102 -3.57 32.85 8.76
CA ASN A 102 -3.91 33.29 10.11
C ASN A 102 -2.67 33.90 10.78
N ALA A 103 -2.87 34.96 11.57
CA ALA A 103 -1.78 35.60 12.34
C ALA A 103 -1.59 34.95 13.73
N HIS A 104 -2.30 33.86 14.01
CA HIS A 104 -2.29 33.24 15.32
C HIS A 104 -1.02 32.41 15.50
N GLN A 105 -0.49 32.46 16.71
CA GLN A 105 0.75 31.77 17.04
C GLN A 105 0.47 30.43 17.72
N SER A 106 1.46 29.54 17.70
CA SER A 106 1.41 28.27 18.41
C SER A 106 2.65 28.05 19.28
N ILE A 107 2.51 27.16 20.25
CA ILE A 107 3.65 26.53 20.93
C ILE A 107 3.52 25.02 20.81
N GLN A 108 4.64 24.36 20.53
CA GLN A 108 4.71 22.91 20.42
C GLN A 108 5.66 22.34 21.46
N LEU A 109 5.20 21.35 22.20
CA LEU A 109 5.91 20.78 23.34
C LEU A 109 6.16 19.30 23.10
N ARG A 110 7.42 18.86 23.23
CA ARG A 110 7.77 17.45 23.28
C ARG A 110 8.29 17.12 24.66
N LEU A 111 7.74 16.07 25.24
CA LEU A 111 8.09 15.61 26.58
C LEU A 111 9.10 14.48 26.50
N ARG A 112 10.03 14.46 27.46
CA ARG A 112 10.98 13.36 27.60
C ARG A 112 11.26 13.04 29.05
N THR A 113 11.20 11.77 29.40
CA THR A 113 11.64 11.27 30.71
C THR A 113 13.04 10.68 30.65
N ASN A 114 13.68 10.52 31.81
CA ASN A 114 15.03 9.98 31.92
C ASN A 114 15.08 8.45 32.09
N SER A 115 13.95 7.76 32.28
CA SER A 115 13.91 6.30 32.48
C SER A 115 12.63 5.66 31.94
N GLY A 116 12.72 4.41 31.48
CA GLY A 116 11.57 3.62 31.01
C GLY A 116 10.76 4.29 29.89
N ASN A 117 9.66 4.92 30.26
CA ASN A 117 8.70 5.63 29.40
C ASN A 117 9.28 6.94 28.82
N ARG A 118 10.29 6.81 27.94
CA ARG A 118 11.08 7.95 27.42
C ARG A 118 10.25 9.05 26.76
N ASP A 119 9.13 8.71 26.12
CA ASP A 119 8.24 9.68 25.46
C ASP A 119 7.17 10.27 26.41
N ALA A 120 7.27 9.99 27.71
CA ALA A 120 6.34 10.47 28.74
C ALA A 120 4.87 10.15 28.45
N ILE A 121 4.58 9.00 27.85
CA ILE A 121 3.21 8.59 27.52
C ILE A 121 2.34 8.57 28.79
N GLY A 122 1.17 9.19 28.73
CA GLY A 122 0.28 9.40 29.87
C GLY A 122 0.48 10.73 30.61
N ALA A 123 1.58 11.45 30.36
CA ALA A 123 1.80 12.77 30.95
C ALA A 123 0.75 13.78 30.48
N ARG A 124 0.30 14.64 31.39
CA ARG A 124 -0.69 15.69 31.12
C ARG A 124 -0.01 17.04 31.16
N VAL A 125 -0.26 17.87 30.14
CA VAL A 125 0.28 19.21 30.01
C VAL A 125 -0.85 20.21 30.14
N ALA A 126 -0.69 21.16 31.04
CA ALA A 126 -1.52 22.34 31.15
C ALA A 126 -0.73 23.56 30.68
N LEU A 127 -1.24 24.25 29.65
CA LEU A 127 -0.76 25.54 29.20
C LEU A 127 -1.66 26.62 29.77
N HIS A 128 -1.07 27.56 30.50
CA HIS A 128 -1.79 28.64 31.19
C HIS A 128 -1.71 29.93 30.37
N LEU A 129 -2.86 30.50 30.00
CA LEU A 129 -2.98 31.70 29.15
C LEU A 129 -3.74 32.83 29.86
N GLY A 130 -3.32 33.19 31.07
CA GLY A 130 -3.81 34.38 31.80
C GLY A 130 -5.29 34.38 32.24
N GLY A 131 -6.02 33.29 32.05
CA GLY A 131 -7.43 33.13 32.42
C GLY A 131 -8.04 31.87 31.84
N ASP A 132 -7.50 31.42 30.70
CA ASP A 132 -7.87 30.19 30.02
C ASP A 132 -6.72 29.18 30.08
N ASN A 133 -7.02 27.94 30.47
CA ASN A 133 -6.07 26.85 30.40
C ASN A 133 -6.37 25.95 29.20
N ARG A 134 -5.32 25.44 28.55
CA ARG A 134 -5.43 24.41 27.50
C ARG A 134 -4.72 23.16 27.99
N TYR A 135 -5.34 22.00 27.76
CA TYR A 135 -4.85 20.73 28.26
C TYR A 135 -4.63 19.74 27.13
N GLN A 136 -3.50 19.02 27.17
CA GLN A 136 -3.26 17.87 26.32
C GLN A 136 -2.60 16.74 27.09
N THR A 137 -2.66 15.53 26.53
CA THR A 137 -2.02 14.34 27.09
C THR A 137 -1.09 13.74 26.05
N ALA A 138 0.13 13.38 26.44
CA ALA A 138 1.02 12.60 25.58
C ALA A 138 0.46 11.18 25.42
N ARG A 139 0.18 10.76 24.19
CA ARG A 139 -0.46 9.46 23.87
C ARG A 139 0.42 8.61 22.96
N ALA A 140 0.32 7.29 23.09
CA ALA A 140 1.02 6.31 22.23
C ALA A 140 0.18 5.84 21.03
N GLY A 141 -0.79 6.66 20.61
CA GLY A 141 -1.67 6.40 19.48
C GLY A 141 -2.74 7.50 19.38
N SER A 142 -3.18 7.78 18.16
CA SER A 142 -4.23 8.77 17.88
C SER A 142 -4.87 8.46 16.53
N GLY A 143 -6.18 8.67 16.40
CA GLY A 143 -6.88 8.34 15.16
C GLY A 143 -7.00 6.83 14.94
N TYR A 144 -7.51 6.45 13.77
CA TYR A 144 -7.66 5.06 13.33
C TYR A 144 -6.51 4.72 12.38
N LEU A 145 -5.82 3.59 12.60
CA LEU A 145 -4.68 3.13 11.79
C LEU A 145 -3.57 4.18 11.55
N SER A 146 -3.41 5.13 12.48
CA SER A 146 -2.51 6.27 12.36
C SER A 146 -1.90 6.65 13.72
N GLN A 147 -0.91 7.52 13.67
CA GLN A 147 -0.35 8.20 14.83
C GLN A 147 0.13 9.59 14.42
N SER A 148 -0.48 10.62 15.01
CA SER A 148 -0.02 12.00 14.87
C SER A 148 1.32 12.20 15.58
N SER A 149 1.96 13.32 15.26
CA SER A 149 3.20 13.76 15.88
C SER A 149 3.14 13.71 17.41
N LYS A 150 4.26 13.34 18.05
CA LYS A 150 4.42 13.37 19.52
C LYS A 150 4.58 14.80 20.06
N TRP A 151 4.65 15.79 19.18
CA TRP A 151 4.65 17.20 19.56
C TRP A 151 3.23 17.64 19.91
N LEU A 152 3.04 18.04 21.17
CA LEU A 152 1.78 18.59 21.65
C LEU A 152 1.65 20.03 21.15
N HIS A 153 0.73 20.28 20.22
CA HIS A 153 0.53 21.58 19.59
C HIS A 153 -0.56 22.37 20.29
N PHE A 154 -0.24 23.56 20.78
CA PHE A 154 -1.19 24.47 21.39
C PHE A 154 -1.28 25.75 20.57
N GLY A 155 -2.45 25.99 19.97
CA GLY A 155 -2.79 27.30 19.41
C GLY A 155 -2.98 28.33 20.54
N LEU A 156 -2.36 29.49 20.38
CA LEU A 156 -2.41 30.61 21.34
C LEU A 156 -3.51 31.62 20.99
N GLY A 157 -4.06 31.56 19.78
CA GLY A 157 -5.02 32.54 19.29
C GLY A 157 -4.42 33.94 19.31
N ASN A 158 -5.06 34.86 20.06
CA ASN A 158 -4.60 36.24 20.23
C ASN A 158 -3.77 36.45 21.52
N TYR A 159 -3.47 35.39 22.27
CA TYR A 159 -2.72 35.52 23.51
C TYR A 159 -1.24 35.85 23.26
N ASP A 160 -0.80 37.03 23.71
CA ASP A 160 0.56 37.55 23.55
C ASP A 160 1.34 37.64 24.89
N GLY A 161 0.72 37.26 26.00
CA GLY A 161 1.32 37.25 27.34
C GLY A 161 2.37 36.15 27.59
N PRO A 162 2.90 36.08 28.83
CA PRO A 162 3.90 35.08 29.22
C PRO A 162 3.29 33.68 29.28
N LEU A 163 3.99 32.71 28.68
CA LEU A 163 3.57 31.31 28.69
C LEU A 163 4.07 30.62 29.97
N GLN A 164 3.18 29.86 30.60
CA GLN A 164 3.49 28.97 31.71
C GLN A 164 2.94 27.59 31.40
N VAL A 165 3.77 26.57 31.62
CA VAL A 165 3.40 25.18 31.37
C VAL A 165 3.59 24.37 32.63
N THR A 166 2.56 23.63 33.02
CA THR A 166 2.63 22.62 34.07
C THR A 166 2.54 21.24 33.44
N VAL A 167 3.53 20.39 33.70
CA VAL A 167 3.54 18.98 33.31
C VAL A 167 3.25 18.13 34.54
N THR A 168 2.23 17.29 34.45
CA THR A 168 2.03 16.16 35.36
C THR A 168 2.61 14.93 34.68
N TRP A 169 3.74 14.44 35.18
CA TRP A 169 4.48 13.32 34.62
C TRP A 169 3.75 11.99 34.87
N PRO A 170 4.11 10.91 34.16
CA PRO A 170 3.42 9.61 34.31
C PRO A 170 3.52 9.00 35.71
N ASN A 171 4.54 9.38 36.48
CA ASN A 171 4.72 8.98 37.88
C ASN A 171 3.93 9.85 38.88
N GLY A 172 3.17 10.84 38.40
CA GLY A 172 2.39 11.77 39.23
C GLY A 172 3.16 13.01 39.69
N GLU A 173 4.45 13.13 39.41
CA GLU A 173 5.20 14.34 39.75
C GLU A 173 4.72 15.54 38.92
N HIS A 174 4.70 16.70 39.55
CA HIS A 174 4.34 17.96 38.92
C HIS A 174 5.59 18.81 38.71
N GLU A 175 5.75 19.32 37.49
CA GLU A 175 6.87 20.19 37.15
C GLU A 175 6.37 21.38 36.35
N ARG A 176 6.89 22.55 36.72
CA ARG A 176 6.53 23.82 36.08
C ARG A 176 7.69 24.31 35.23
N PHE A 177 7.34 24.77 34.04
CA PHE A 177 8.24 25.36 33.06
C PHE A 177 7.78 26.79 32.77
N ASP A 178 8.69 27.73 32.99
CA ASP A 178 8.53 29.16 32.72
C ASP A 178 9.59 29.62 31.70
N ASN A 179 9.56 30.91 31.32
CA ASN A 179 10.58 31.56 30.48
C ASN A 179 10.70 31.01 29.05
N PHE A 180 9.57 30.84 28.36
CA PHE A 180 9.58 30.58 26.92
C PHE A 180 10.05 31.84 26.18
N SER A 181 11.27 31.80 25.63
CA SER A 181 11.91 32.95 24.98
C SER A 181 11.17 33.47 23.75
N SER A 182 10.38 32.60 23.11
CA SER A 182 9.57 32.90 21.94
C SER A 182 8.54 31.79 21.72
N ARG A 183 7.64 31.98 20.78
CA ARG A 183 6.72 30.94 20.31
C ARG A 183 7.48 29.94 19.43
N GLY A 184 6.96 28.73 19.25
CA GLY A 184 7.61 27.65 18.50
C GLY A 184 7.80 26.34 19.29
N LYS A 185 8.86 25.59 18.97
CA LYS A 185 9.06 24.19 19.44
C LYS A 185 9.99 24.10 20.66
N TYR A 186 9.56 23.39 21.71
CA TYR A 186 10.34 23.17 22.94
C TYR A 186 10.35 21.70 23.38
N MET A 187 11.51 21.23 23.82
CA MET A 187 11.66 19.95 24.52
C MET A 187 11.64 20.20 26.03
N LEU A 188 10.75 19.53 26.74
CA LEU A 188 10.66 19.54 28.20
C LEU A 188 11.17 18.20 28.72
N ASN A 189 12.29 18.24 29.44
CA ASN A 189 12.90 17.05 30.04
C ASN A 189 12.49 17.00 31.51
N GLN A 190 12.06 15.82 31.98
CA GLN A 190 11.70 15.62 33.38
C GLN A 190 12.87 15.95 34.32
N GLY A 191 12.56 16.75 35.34
CA GLY A 191 13.47 17.10 36.43
C GLY A 191 14.46 18.21 36.12
N THR A 192 14.38 18.87 34.96
CA THR A 192 15.31 19.96 34.61
C THR A 192 14.77 21.34 34.98
N GLY A 193 13.45 21.51 35.08
CA GLY A 193 12.74 22.79 35.24
C GLY A 193 12.97 23.76 34.08
N LYS A 194 13.58 23.32 32.98
CA LYS A 194 14.05 24.17 31.87
C LYS A 194 13.53 23.69 30.53
N ALA A 195 12.83 24.57 29.83
CA ALA A 195 12.37 24.34 28.47
C ALA A 195 13.52 24.55 27.48
N LEU A 196 13.84 23.52 26.68
CA LEU A 196 14.89 23.60 25.67
C LEU A 196 14.29 23.94 24.31
N ARG A 197 14.51 25.17 23.83
CA ARG A 197 14.06 25.58 22.49
C ARG A 197 14.72 24.70 21.43
N LYS A 198 13.92 24.20 20.49
CA LYS A 198 14.41 23.57 19.27
C LYS A 198 14.52 24.62 18.17
N ALA A 199 15.59 24.54 17.39
CA ALA A 199 15.76 25.39 16.23
C ALA A 199 14.57 25.20 15.29
N HIS A 200 14.11 26.32 14.72
CA HIS A 200 13.18 26.28 13.60
C HIS A 200 13.87 25.58 12.44
N ARG A 201 13.18 24.65 11.79
CA ARG A 201 13.67 24.03 10.57
C ARG A 201 12.81 24.60 9.47
N ASP A 202 13.30 25.62 8.76
CA ASP A 202 12.70 26.06 7.51
C ASP A 202 12.97 24.99 6.46
N VAL A 203 12.10 23.99 6.37
CA VAL A 203 12.09 23.11 5.21
C VAL A 203 11.31 23.88 4.16
N ALA A 204 12.01 24.50 3.21
CA ALA A 204 11.34 25.01 2.02
C ALA A 204 10.75 23.83 1.25
N VAL A 205 9.50 23.48 1.53
CA VAL A 205 8.75 22.44 0.83
C VAL A 205 8.30 23.02 -0.50
N SER A 206 9.22 23.06 -1.48
CA SER A 206 8.86 23.37 -2.86
C SER A 206 8.27 22.13 -3.52
N LEU A 207 6.96 21.95 -3.35
CA LEU A 207 6.22 20.97 -4.13
C LEU A 207 5.74 21.65 -5.40
N ASN A 208 6.30 21.23 -6.54
CA ASN A 208 5.68 21.56 -7.81
C ASN A 208 4.28 20.95 -7.80
N VAL A 209 3.26 21.75 -8.11
CA VAL A 209 1.92 21.25 -8.40
C VAL A 209 2.06 20.36 -9.64
N ALA A 210 2.24 19.07 -9.42
CA ALA A 210 2.16 18.09 -10.48
C ALA A 210 0.67 17.86 -10.73
N GLU A 211 0.22 18.08 -11.96
CA GLU A 211 -0.99 17.40 -12.41
C GLU A 211 -0.73 15.91 -12.20
N LEU A 212 -1.49 15.28 -11.30
CA LEU A 212 -1.46 13.83 -11.19
C LEU A 212 -1.92 13.31 -12.55
N PRO A 213 -1.03 12.70 -13.37
CA PRO A 213 -1.47 12.19 -14.65
C PRO A 213 -2.57 11.18 -14.35
N CYS A 214 -3.71 11.32 -15.02
CA CYS A 214 -4.68 10.23 -15.07
C CYS A 214 -3.98 9.09 -15.80
N THR A 215 -3.31 8.24 -15.02
CA THR A 215 -2.54 7.14 -15.57
C THR A 215 -3.58 6.18 -16.12
N GLU A 216 -3.45 5.76 -17.38
CA GLU A 216 -4.36 4.75 -17.91
C GLU A 216 -4.34 3.54 -16.97
N VAL A 217 -5.54 3.09 -16.58
CA VAL A 217 -5.67 1.90 -15.74
C VAL A 217 -5.10 0.73 -16.53
N THR A 218 -3.90 0.29 -16.15
CA THR A 218 -3.26 -0.86 -16.76
C THR A 218 -3.46 -2.09 -15.89
N SER A 219 -3.78 -3.21 -16.54
CA SER A 219 -3.74 -4.52 -15.88
C SER A 219 -2.31 -5.07 -15.79
N GLN A 220 -1.33 -4.37 -16.37
CA GLN A 220 0.06 -4.79 -16.43
C GLN A 220 0.80 -4.49 -15.13
N ALA A 221 1.55 -5.47 -14.64
CA ALA A 221 2.35 -5.33 -13.43
C ALA A 221 3.48 -6.37 -13.41
N ARG A 222 4.61 -6.00 -12.81
CA ARG A 222 5.68 -6.92 -12.41
C ARG A 222 5.68 -7.04 -10.89
N ILE A 223 5.35 -8.22 -10.39
CA ILE A 223 5.21 -8.50 -8.95
C ILE A 223 6.32 -9.45 -8.54
N VAL A 224 7.21 -9.00 -7.65
CA VAL A 224 8.28 -9.82 -7.08
C VAL A 224 7.93 -10.11 -5.62
N PRO A 225 7.62 -11.37 -5.26
CA PRO A 225 7.32 -11.72 -3.88
C PRO A 225 8.53 -11.47 -2.97
N TYR A 226 8.30 -10.80 -1.83
CA TYR A 226 9.31 -10.63 -0.78
C TYR A 226 9.68 -11.98 -0.13
N SER A 227 8.69 -12.85 0.06
CA SER A 227 8.88 -14.17 0.66
C SER A 227 9.09 -15.26 -0.40
N GLN A 228 9.67 -16.39 0.02
CA GLN A 228 9.84 -17.56 -0.84
C GLN A 228 8.54 -18.35 -0.92
N ILE A 229 7.76 -18.12 -1.98
CA ILE A 229 6.45 -18.73 -2.15
C ILE A 229 6.55 -19.95 -3.07
N PRO A 230 6.23 -21.18 -2.61
CA PRO A 230 6.21 -22.35 -3.48
C PRO A 230 5.09 -22.22 -4.51
N PHE A 231 5.38 -22.58 -5.77
CA PHE A 231 4.34 -22.68 -6.80
C PHE A 231 3.60 -24.02 -6.62
N PRO A 232 2.26 -24.05 -6.76
CA PRO A 232 1.51 -25.30 -6.63
C PRO A 232 2.00 -26.32 -7.65
N ARG A 233 2.02 -27.59 -7.25
CA ARG A 233 2.35 -28.68 -8.17
C ARG A 233 1.30 -28.74 -9.28
N MET A 234 1.70 -28.36 -10.48
CA MET A 234 0.80 -28.25 -11.63
C MET A 234 1.24 -29.20 -12.72
N VAL A 235 0.34 -30.08 -13.15
CA VAL A 235 0.61 -31.06 -14.20
C VAL A 235 -0.01 -30.56 -15.50
N LEU A 236 0.82 -30.37 -16.51
CA LEU A 236 0.39 -29.91 -17.83
C LEU A 236 0.64 -30.99 -18.86
N ASN A 237 -0.34 -31.18 -19.73
CA ASN A 237 -0.28 -32.15 -20.81
C ASN A 237 -0.38 -31.42 -22.15
N ASN A 238 0.28 -31.95 -23.18
CA ASN A 238 0.09 -31.48 -24.54
C ASN A 238 -0.58 -32.56 -25.38
N LYS A 239 -1.17 -32.15 -26.50
CA LYS A 239 -1.90 -33.04 -27.42
C LYS A 239 -0.98 -34.02 -28.18
N LYS A 240 0.34 -33.94 -28.00
CA LYS A 240 1.34 -34.85 -28.55
C LYS A 240 1.82 -35.89 -27.53
N GLY A 241 1.15 -36.00 -26.38
CA GLY A 241 1.48 -36.93 -25.30
C GLY A 241 2.62 -36.49 -24.39
N GLY A 242 3.16 -35.28 -24.58
CA GLY A 242 4.14 -34.69 -23.68
C GLY A 242 3.50 -34.23 -22.37
N ARG A 243 4.24 -34.43 -21.28
CA ARG A 243 3.82 -34.07 -19.92
C ARG A 243 4.92 -33.26 -19.25
N VAL A 244 4.55 -32.18 -18.56
CA VAL A 244 5.45 -31.39 -17.72
C VAL A 244 4.81 -31.15 -16.36
N VAL A 245 5.63 -31.05 -15.32
CA VAL A 245 5.19 -30.74 -13.96
C VAL A 245 5.90 -29.47 -13.51
N LEU A 246 5.14 -28.44 -13.18
CA LEU A 246 5.63 -27.19 -12.60
C LEU A 246 5.50 -27.23 -11.07
N GLY A 247 6.21 -26.33 -10.38
CA GLY A 247 6.21 -26.25 -8.91
C GLY A 247 7.06 -27.33 -8.22
N MET A 248 7.93 -28.00 -8.97
CA MET A 248 8.91 -28.97 -8.45
C MET A 248 10.33 -28.48 -8.74
N PRO A 249 11.34 -28.93 -7.97
CA PRO A 249 12.73 -28.63 -8.28
C PRO A 249 13.15 -29.10 -9.67
N THR A 250 13.90 -28.25 -10.37
CA THR A 250 14.41 -28.45 -11.73
C THR A 250 15.90 -28.08 -11.79
N SER A 251 16.58 -28.44 -12.88
CA SER A 251 17.98 -28.04 -13.09
C SER A 251 18.14 -26.56 -13.45
N ALA A 252 17.06 -25.89 -13.87
CA ALA A 252 17.08 -24.53 -14.41
C ALA A 252 15.76 -23.79 -14.09
N PRO A 253 15.81 -22.44 -13.96
CA PRO A 253 14.60 -21.64 -13.79
C PRO A 253 13.65 -21.82 -14.97
N THR A 254 12.35 -21.65 -14.71
CA THR A 254 11.29 -21.90 -15.70
C THR A 254 10.31 -20.74 -15.74
N LEU A 255 10.06 -20.18 -16.92
CA LEU A 255 8.97 -19.25 -17.18
C LEU A 255 7.75 -20.04 -17.67
N MET A 256 6.68 -20.00 -16.88
CA MET A 256 5.36 -20.42 -17.33
C MET A 256 4.67 -19.22 -17.99
N LEU A 257 4.33 -19.33 -19.28
CA LEU A 257 3.65 -18.27 -20.04
C LEU A 257 2.22 -18.70 -20.39
N LEU A 258 1.21 -18.00 -19.88
CA LEU A 258 -0.18 -18.14 -20.28
C LEU A 258 -0.46 -17.32 -21.53
N TRP A 259 -1.10 -17.94 -22.53
CA TRP A 259 -1.42 -17.28 -23.80
C TRP A 259 -2.69 -17.81 -24.44
N ALA A 260 -3.24 -17.04 -25.39
CA ALA A 260 -4.32 -17.49 -26.26
C ALA A 260 -4.07 -17.05 -27.71
N SER A 261 -4.58 -17.84 -28.66
CA SER A 261 -4.44 -17.57 -30.10
C SER A 261 -5.17 -16.29 -30.55
N TRP A 262 -6.16 -15.85 -29.80
CA TRP A 262 -6.95 -14.63 -30.03
C TRP A 262 -6.40 -13.39 -29.30
N CYS A 263 -5.30 -13.53 -28.55
CA CYS A 263 -4.69 -12.47 -27.78
C CYS A 263 -3.56 -11.79 -28.58
N ASN A 264 -3.76 -10.55 -29.02
CA ASN A 264 -2.77 -9.79 -29.80
C ASN A 264 -1.46 -9.57 -29.03
N SER A 265 -1.56 -9.20 -27.76
CA SER A 265 -0.40 -8.99 -26.88
C SER A 265 0.43 -10.27 -26.73
N CYS A 266 -0.22 -11.43 -26.70
CA CYS A 266 0.44 -12.74 -26.67
C CYS A 266 1.22 -13.00 -27.96
N ALA A 267 0.67 -12.64 -29.12
CA ALA A 267 1.37 -12.78 -30.40
C ALA A 267 2.64 -11.92 -30.45
N VAL A 268 2.59 -10.71 -29.91
CA VAL A 268 3.75 -9.80 -29.83
C VAL A 268 4.82 -10.37 -28.90
N GLU A 269 4.46 -10.71 -27.67
CA GLU A 269 5.41 -11.26 -26.67
C GLU A 269 6.04 -12.57 -27.14
N MET A 270 5.24 -13.52 -27.62
CA MET A 270 5.75 -14.82 -28.08
C MET A 270 6.66 -14.68 -29.29
N LYS A 271 6.42 -13.71 -30.17
CA LYS A 271 7.34 -13.39 -31.27
C LYS A 271 8.68 -12.88 -30.74
N LEU A 272 8.66 -11.98 -29.75
CA LEU A 272 9.87 -11.45 -29.10
C LEU A 272 10.67 -12.56 -28.41
N LEU A 273 10.00 -13.47 -27.70
CA LEU A 273 10.63 -14.64 -27.08
C LEU A 273 11.23 -15.61 -28.12
N ALA A 274 10.59 -15.76 -29.28
CA ALA A 274 11.08 -16.59 -30.37
C ALA A 274 12.31 -15.98 -31.06
N THR A 275 12.31 -14.67 -31.30
CA THR A 275 13.46 -13.97 -31.90
C THR A 275 14.66 -13.92 -30.97
N SER A 276 14.44 -13.87 -29.65
CA SER A 276 15.49 -13.78 -28.62
C SER A 276 15.92 -15.14 -28.06
N GLN A 277 15.72 -16.22 -28.84
CA GLN A 277 16.00 -17.59 -28.38
C GLN A 277 17.45 -17.83 -27.98
N ASN A 278 18.39 -17.08 -28.58
CA ASN A 278 19.81 -17.25 -28.31
C ASN A 278 20.19 -16.66 -26.96
N GLU A 279 19.67 -15.47 -26.60
CA GLU A 279 19.87 -14.91 -25.26
C GLU A 279 19.19 -15.75 -24.18
N ILE A 280 17.97 -16.22 -24.43
CA ILE A 280 17.20 -17.05 -23.49
C ILE A 280 17.89 -18.39 -23.25
N LYS A 281 18.42 -19.05 -24.29
CA LYS A 281 19.20 -20.28 -24.12
C LYS A 281 20.48 -20.05 -23.32
N LYS A 282 21.17 -18.93 -23.53
CA LYS A 282 22.40 -18.58 -22.79
C LYS A 282 22.14 -18.33 -21.31
N SER A 283 20.96 -17.81 -20.94
CA SER A 283 20.61 -17.59 -19.53
C SER A 283 20.20 -18.87 -18.79
N GLY A 284 20.00 -19.98 -19.52
CA GLY A 284 19.54 -21.24 -18.96
C GLY A 284 18.06 -21.23 -18.56
N LEU A 285 17.27 -20.27 -19.05
CA LEU A 285 15.83 -20.21 -18.79
C LEU A 285 15.07 -21.23 -19.64
N ASN A 286 14.25 -22.06 -18.99
CA ASN A 286 13.25 -22.88 -19.67
C ASN A 286 11.95 -22.09 -19.86
N ILE A 287 11.28 -22.25 -20.99
CA ILE A 287 9.96 -21.65 -21.24
C ILE A 287 8.94 -22.75 -21.48
N VAL A 288 7.84 -22.68 -20.72
CA VAL A 288 6.66 -23.56 -20.84
C VAL A 288 5.48 -22.67 -21.19
N ALA A 289 5.02 -22.74 -22.44
CA ALA A 289 3.85 -22.01 -22.89
C ALA A 289 2.58 -22.83 -22.60
N VAL A 290 1.56 -22.19 -22.04
CA VAL A 290 0.30 -22.80 -21.63
C VAL A 290 -0.83 -22.06 -22.33
N SER A 291 -1.46 -22.75 -23.28
CA SER A 291 -2.57 -22.21 -24.06
C SER A 291 -3.87 -22.33 -23.26
N VAL A 292 -4.63 -21.25 -23.18
CA VAL A 292 -5.98 -21.20 -22.60
C VAL A 292 -7.08 -21.28 -23.67
N ASP A 293 -6.69 -21.56 -24.90
CA ASP A 293 -7.60 -21.74 -26.03
C ASP A 293 -8.52 -22.96 -25.79
N GLY A 294 -9.84 -22.75 -25.88
CA GLY A 294 -10.85 -23.80 -25.71
C GLY A 294 -11.48 -23.91 -24.31
N LEU A 295 -11.14 -23.00 -23.38
CA LEU A 295 -11.81 -22.89 -22.07
C LEU A 295 -13.10 -22.07 -22.11
N ASP A 296 -13.24 -21.19 -23.09
CA ASP A 296 -14.48 -20.47 -23.34
C ASP A 296 -15.44 -21.38 -24.13
N GLN A 297 -16.55 -21.79 -23.52
CA GLN A 297 -17.57 -22.64 -24.17
C GLN A 297 -18.15 -22.00 -25.44
N THR A 298 -18.03 -20.67 -25.59
CA THR A 298 -18.49 -19.93 -26.78
C THR A 298 -17.45 -19.88 -27.90
N LYS A 299 -16.18 -20.25 -27.62
CA LYS A 299 -15.07 -20.22 -28.56
C LYS A 299 -14.22 -21.48 -28.40
N ALA A 300 -14.78 -22.60 -28.84
CA ALA A 300 -14.01 -23.83 -29.01
C ALA A 300 -12.87 -23.57 -30.01
N ALA A 301 -11.66 -23.37 -29.50
CA ALA A 301 -10.50 -23.30 -30.35
C ALA A 301 -10.26 -24.69 -30.95
N SER A 302 -10.43 -24.80 -32.27
CA SER A 302 -10.09 -26.04 -32.96
C SER A 302 -8.59 -26.28 -32.80
N LYS A 303 -8.18 -27.55 -32.61
CA LYS A 303 -6.77 -27.97 -32.48
C LYS A 303 -5.86 -27.38 -33.56
N ASP A 304 -6.41 -27.09 -34.74
CA ASP A 304 -5.69 -26.50 -35.86
C ASP A 304 -5.33 -25.02 -35.63
N GLN A 305 -6.10 -24.28 -34.84
CA GLN A 305 -5.86 -22.86 -34.57
C GLN A 305 -4.59 -22.63 -33.72
N THR A 306 -4.40 -23.38 -32.64
CA THR A 306 -3.22 -23.27 -31.78
C THR A 306 -1.94 -23.64 -32.54
N ASP A 307 -1.98 -24.73 -33.30
CA ASP A 307 -0.83 -25.22 -34.06
C ASP A 307 -0.47 -24.26 -35.21
N ARG A 308 -1.46 -23.70 -35.90
CA ARG A 308 -1.23 -22.65 -36.93
C ARG A 308 -0.60 -21.40 -36.32
N PHE A 309 -1.08 -20.97 -35.15
CA PHE A 309 -0.55 -19.79 -34.47
C PHE A 309 0.93 -19.96 -34.09
N LEU A 310 1.28 -21.08 -33.45
CA LEU A 310 2.66 -21.38 -33.06
C LEU A 310 3.59 -21.54 -34.28
N ARG A 311 3.12 -22.21 -35.35
CA ARG A 311 3.87 -22.34 -36.60
C ARG A 311 4.15 -21.00 -37.25
N ARG A 312 3.16 -20.10 -37.31
CA ARG A 312 3.30 -18.74 -37.84
C ARG A 312 4.37 -17.93 -37.10
N LEU A 313 4.43 -18.08 -35.78
CA LEU A 313 5.41 -17.40 -34.93
C LEU A 313 6.79 -18.07 -34.93
N LYS A 314 6.91 -19.27 -35.52
CA LYS A 314 8.11 -20.13 -35.40
C LYS A 314 8.53 -20.30 -33.93
N PHE A 315 7.54 -20.46 -33.05
CA PHE A 315 7.78 -20.48 -31.61
C PHE A 315 8.57 -21.75 -31.21
N PRO A 316 9.78 -21.61 -30.62
CA PRO A 316 10.70 -22.74 -30.46
C PRO A 316 10.49 -23.54 -29.17
N TYR A 317 9.62 -23.07 -28.26
CA TYR A 317 9.43 -23.67 -26.94
C TYR A 317 8.20 -24.60 -26.89
N ALA A 318 8.19 -25.49 -25.90
CA ALA A 318 7.09 -26.42 -25.72
C ALA A 318 5.79 -25.70 -25.33
N SER A 319 4.68 -26.07 -25.97
CA SER A 319 3.34 -25.59 -25.63
C SER A 319 2.47 -26.72 -25.10
N PHE A 320 1.73 -26.43 -24.05
CA PHE A 320 0.80 -27.34 -23.36
C PHE A 320 -0.60 -26.73 -23.34
N SER A 321 -1.61 -27.55 -23.07
CA SER A 321 -2.99 -27.09 -22.89
C SER A 321 -3.26 -26.85 -21.42
N GLY A 322 -3.78 -25.66 -21.09
CA GLY A 322 -4.37 -25.37 -19.79
C GLY A 322 -5.83 -25.80 -19.79
N ASP A 323 -6.20 -26.66 -18.85
CA ASP A 323 -7.61 -26.98 -18.58
C ASP A 323 -8.18 -26.01 -17.52
N GLN A 324 -9.46 -26.16 -17.18
CA GLN A 324 -10.11 -25.32 -16.18
C GLN A 324 -9.41 -25.42 -14.81
N SER A 325 -8.92 -26.62 -14.45
CA SER A 325 -8.20 -26.82 -13.19
C SER A 325 -6.90 -26.01 -13.13
N VAL A 326 -6.20 -25.84 -14.25
CA VAL A 326 -4.99 -24.99 -14.31
C VAL A 326 -5.35 -23.53 -14.06
N ILE A 327 -6.43 -23.04 -14.68
CA ILE A 327 -6.88 -21.65 -14.48
C ILE A 327 -7.33 -21.41 -13.04
N ASP A 328 -8.13 -22.31 -12.49
CA ASP A 328 -8.61 -22.20 -11.11
C ASP A 328 -7.44 -22.15 -10.11
N GLN A 329 -6.41 -22.99 -10.30
CA GLN A 329 -5.20 -22.96 -9.47
C GLN A 329 -4.44 -21.63 -9.59
N LEU A 330 -4.33 -21.08 -10.79
CA LEU A 330 -3.64 -19.80 -11.02
C LEU A 330 -4.44 -18.63 -10.46
N GLU A 331 -5.76 -18.64 -10.57
CA GLU A 331 -6.62 -17.63 -9.96
C GLU A 331 -6.54 -17.67 -8.44
N VAL A 332 -6.62 -18.86 -7.83
CA VAL A 332 -6.48 -19.01 -6.37
C VAL A 332 -5.10 -18.52 -5.92
N LEU A 333 -4.04 -18.92 -6.63
CA LEU A 333 -2.69 -18.45 -6.35
C LEU A 333 -2.63 -16.93 -6.46
N HIS A 334 -3.10 -16.35 -7.57
CA HIS A 334 -3.07 -14.90 -7.79
C HIS A 334 -3.82 -14.14 -6.70
N ARG A 335 -5.05 -14.56 -6.36
CA ARG A 335 -5.88 -13.94 -5.30
C ARG A 335 -5.28 -14.10 -3.90
N SER A 336 -4.44 -15.11 -3.68
CA SER A 336 -3.71 -15.28 -2.41
C SER A 336 -2.48 -14.38 -2.29
N LEU A 337 -1.96 -13.90 -3.43
CA LEU A 337 -0.74 -13.09 -3.50
C LEU A 337 -1.00 -11.60 -3.66
N VAL A 338 -2.12 -11.25 -4.28
CA VAL A 338 -2.53 -9.87 -4.55
C VAL A 338 -3.89 -9.66 -3.92
N ASP A 339 -3.97 -8.72 -2.96
CA ASP A 339 -5.22 -8.46 -2.22
C ASP A 339 -6.30 -7.85 -3.15
N THR A 340 -5.90 -7.14 -4.20
CA THR A 340 -6.82 -6.69 -5.25
C THR A 340 -7.18 -7.84 -6.19
N HIS A 341 -8.48 -8.15 -6.28
CA HIS A 341 -9.02 -9.20 -7.15
C HIS A 341 -9.12 -8.71 -8.60
N LEU A 342 -7.97 -8.61 -9.26
CA LEU A 342 -7.94 -8.37 -10.71
C LEU A 342 -7.80 -9.71 -11.44
N PRO A 343 -8.67 -10.02 -12.44
CA PRO A 343 -8.51 -11.20 -13.28
C PRO A 343 -7.10 -11.28 -13.87
N LEU A 344 -6.56 -12.49 -14.02
CA LEU A 344 -5.27 -12.67 -14.67
C LEU A 344 -5.39 -12.24 -16.15
N PRO A 345 -4.62 -11.24 -16.61
CA PRO A 345 -4.69 -10.82 -18.01
C PRO A 345 -4.02 -11.85 -18.91
N LEU A 346 -4.23 -11.74 -20.22
CA LEU A 346 -3.45 -12.46 -21.21
C LEU A 346 -2.61 -11.47 -22.03
N PRO A 347 -1.31 -11.73 -22.22
CA PRO A 347 -0.55 -12.81 -21.60
C PRO A 347 -0.33 -12.56 -20.10
N ALA A 348 -0.01 -13.62 -19.37
CA ALA A 348 0.51 -13.54 -18.01
C ALA A 348 1.58 -14.60 -17.83
N SER A 349 2.62 -14.29 -17.07
CA SER A 349 3.76 -15.18 -16.89
C SER A 349 4.15 -15.32 -15.42
N VAL A 350 4.60 -16.51 -15.04
CA VAL A 350 5.16 -16.78 -13.71
C VAL A 350 6.57 -17.31 -13.89
N LEU A 351 7.56 -16.57 -13.40
CA LEU A 351 8.95 -17.03 -13.35
C LEU A 351 9.13 -17.89 -12.09
N LEU A 352 9.64 -19.10 -12.27
CA LEU A 352 9.95 -20.04 -11.20
C LEU A 352 11.47 -20.20 -11.09
N ASP A 353 11.97 -20.24 -9.86
CA ASP A 353 13.35 -20.64 -9.62
C ASP A 353 13.55 -22.16 -9.75
N ARG A 354 14.80 -22.61 -9.67
CA ARG A 354 15.18 -24.03 -9.75
C ARG A 354 14.59 -24.90 -8.63
N HIS A 355 14.01 -24.31 -7.60
CA HIS A 355 13.37 -25.03 -6.49
C HIS A 355 11.84 -25.08 -6.66
N GLY A 356 11.29 -24.58 -7.77
CA GLY A 356 9.86 -24.53 -8.02
C GLY A 356 9.12 -23.41 -7.26
N ARG A 357 9.84 -22.36 -6.85
CA ARG A 357 9.26 -21.23 -6.11
C ARG A 357 9.08 -20.02 -7.01
N ILE A 358 8.03 -19.24 -6.77
CA ILE A 358 7.67 -18.04 -7.54
C ILE A 358 8.74 -16.98 -7.35
N ALA A 359 9.36 -16.55 -8.44
CA ALA A 359 10.34 -15.46 -8.52
C ALA A 359 9.75 -14.13 -8.91
N ALA A 360 8.88 -14.15 -9.91
CA ALA A 360 8.16 -12.98 -10.38
C ALA A 360 6.85 -13.42 -11.01
N ILE A 361 5.84 -12.56 -10.93
CA ILE A 361 4.58 -12.67 -11.66
C ILE A 361 4.49 -11.45 -12.56
N TYR A 362 4.36 -11.70 -13.86
CA TYR A 362 4.15 -10.67 -14.87
C TYR A 362 2.68 -10.73 -15.29
N ARG A 363 1.94 -9.69 -14.96
CA ARG A 363 0.61 -9.45 -15.50
C ARG A 363 0.81 -8.67 -16.79
N GLY A 364 0.40 -9.23 -17.93
CA GLY A 364 0.68 -8.65 -19.25
C GLY A 364 2.04 -9.05 -19.84
N PRO A 365 2.38 -8.50 -21.02
CA PRO A 365 3.64 -8.80 -21.70
C PRO A 365 4.86 -8.40 -20.85
N VAL A 366 5.88 -9.26 -20.82
CA VAL A 366 7.18 -8.93 -20.24
C VAL A 366 8.23 -8.71 -21.33
N ASP A 367 9.03 -7.67 -21.18
CA ASP A 367 10.17 -7.44 -22.08
C ASP A 367 11.32 -8.43 -21.77
N VAL A 368 12.09 -8.79 -22.80
CA VAL A 368 13.15 -9.80 -22.66
C VAL A 368 14.28 -9.32 -21.74
N THR A 369 14.57 -8.03 -21.71
CA THR A 369 15.64 -7.46 -20.86
C THR A 369 15.32 -7.62 -19.38
N THR A 370 14.10 -7.25 -18.98
CA THR A 370 13.55 -7.40 -17.64
C THR A 370 13.51 -8.88 -17.23
N LEU A 371 13.01 -9.74 -18.12
CA LEU A 371 12.98 -11.18 -17.88
C LEU A 371 14.40 -11.75 -17.63
N LEU A 372 15.38 -11.39 -18.46
CA LEU A 372 16.75 -11.88 -18.32
C LEU A 372 17.44 -11.33 -17.07
N ASN A 373 17.18 -10.07 -16.71
CA ASN A 373 17.66 -9.49 -15.45
C ASN A 373 17.10 -10.26 -14.24
N ASP A 374 15.81 -10.60 -14.26
CA ASP A 374 15.17 -11.36 -13.18
C ASP A 374 15.77 -12.77 -13.08
N VAL A 375 16.04 -13.43 -14.20
CA VAL A 375 16.73 -14.74 -14.23
C VAL A 375 18.14 -14.63 -13.66
N GLN A 376 18.89 -13.59 -14.03
CA GLN A 376 20.25 -13.38 -13.52
C GLN A 376 20.26 -13.24 -11.99
N GLN A 377 19.27 -12.56 -11.42
CA GLN A 377 19.14 -12.42 -9.96
C GLN A 377 18.93 -13.77 -9.25
N LEU A 378 18.31 -14.76 -9.90
CA LEU A 378 18.12 -16.11 -9.32
C LEU A 378 19.42 -16.92 -9.18
N THR A 379 20.49 -16.52 -9.87
CA THR A 379 21.79 -17.21 -9.79
C THR A 379 22.67 -16.74 -8.64
N ARG A 380 22.33 -15.61 -8.00
CA ARG A 380 23.08 -15.08 -6.86
C ARG A 380 22.83 -15.98 -5.64
N LYS A 381 23.91 -16.51 -5.09
CA LYS A 381 23.92 -17.69 -4.20
C LYS A 381 23.06 -17.55 -2.94
N ASP A 382 22.83 -16.34 -2.44
CA ASP A 382 22.21 -16.14 -1.12
C ASP A 382 21.13 -15.06 -1.03
N GLU A 383 20.81 -14.35 -2.10
CA GLU A 383 19.85 -13.23 -2.02
C GLU A 383 19.07 -13.12 -3.32
N ARG A 384 17.78 -13.50 -3.31
CA ARG A 384 16.86 -12.67 -4.09
C ARG A 384 16.90 -11.31 -3.40
N PRO A 385 17.28 -10.23 -4.10
CA PRO A 385 17.38 -8.95 -3.43
C PRO A 385 15.97 -8.61 -2.91
N VAL A 386 15.80 -8.57 -1.60
CA VAL A 386 14.64 -7.93 -0.98
C VAL A 386 14.42 -6.56 -1.63
N SER A 387 15.50 -5.87 -1.99
CA SER A 387 15.47 -4.61 -2.74
C SER A 387 14.74 -4.69 -4.08
N ALA A 388 14.70 -5.83 -4.77
CA ALA A 388 13.91 -6.01 -6.01
C ALA A 388 12.40 -6.17 -5.75
N SER A 389 12.00 -6.46 -4.50
CA SER A 389 10.62 -6.47 -4.01
C SER A 389 10.18 -5.14 -3.41
N ILE A 390 11.11 -4.20 -3.19
CA ILE A 390 10.80 -2.84 -2.73
C ILE A 390 10.63 -1.95 -3.96
N PRO A 391 9.44 -1.39 -4.23
CA PRO A 391 9.20 -0.56 -5.42
C PRO A 391 9.83 0.84 -5.32
N PHE A 392 10.36 1.19 -4.14
CA PHE A 392 11.05 2.45 -3.88
C PHE A 392 12.54 2.17 -3.72
N GLY A 393 13.39 2.90 -4.45
CA GLY A 393 14.83 2.90 -4.17
C GLY A 393 15.04 3.22 -2.69
N GLY A 394 15.93 2.50 -2.01
CA GLY A 394 16.36 2.91 -0.68
C GLY A 394 16.87 4.34 -0.78
N GLY A 395 16.22 5.27 -0.08
CA GLY A 395 16.79 6.60 0.08
C GLY A 395 18.05 6.45 0.92
N ASP A 396 19.19 6.80 0.33
CA ASP A 396 20.45 6.97 1.06
C ASP A 396 20.33 8.10 2.10
#